data_AF-A0A9E1IXJ7-F1
#
_entry.id   AF-A0A9E1IXJ7-F1
#
_cell.length_a   1.000
_cell.length_b   1.000
_cell.length_c   1.000
_cell.angle_alpha   90.00
_cell.angle_beta   90.00
_cell.angle_gamma   90.00
#
_symmetry.space_group_name_H-M   'P 1'
#
loop_
_entity.id
_entity.type
_entity.pdbx_description
1 polymer ?
#
loop_
_entity_poly.entity_id
_entity_poly.type
_entity_poly.pdbx_seq_one_letter_code
_entity_poly.pdbx_strand_id
1 'polypeptide(L)'
;MIAHPENTCVEIQASLTRSGLFTEGSSDLGNSWRISPEPFFLSPEDTEFFHQLGPHLLKFYSSWNDLYLESVKGTKWFAQYLDAGKPNELVEFGRMKRFRRTLPSIIRPDVIVTEDGFAVTELDSVPGGFGLTAELMSLYKDPSWKIVGDSEGGIPKQFYQMAESLAKQEKPCVAIVVSDEAGDYRSEMEWLATLLNNKGLPVYTVHPKEIQFREEGLFILNNGEWLRIDVLYRFFELFDLKNIPKSELMMYAAKKGQVVTTPPYKTCLEEKLSFALFHHPSLKPDWEKALGSETFNTLSHLIPETWILDSNPLPPYGVIPGLQLRGAPVQNWQEMMDLTQKEREMVIKPSGFSPESWGSRGVVVGHDVSGEIWQETLTKGLQRFPDQTSILQKFYKGKRVPISYLDRNSGQMETIQSRVRLTPYYFVSENTTHLAGILATLCPQNKKKIHGMADAVMVPCATRD
;
A
#
# COMPACT_ATOMS: atom_id res chain seq x y z
N MET A 1 33.77 17.85 15.20
CA MET A 1 34.14 16.43 15.02
C MET A 1 33.41 15.97 13.77
N ILE A 2 34.12 15.60 12.71
CA ILE A 2 33.49 15.00 11.53
C ILE A 2 33.04 13.62 11.98
N ALA A 3 31.72 13.40 12.10
CA ALA A 3 31.20 12.08 12.41
C ALA A 3 31.58 11.13 11.26
N HIS A 4 32.19 9.99 11.60
CA HIS A 4 32.44 8.94 10.62
C HIS A 4 31.09 8.32 10.23
N PRO A 5 30.77 8.18 8.93
CA PRO A 5 29.48 7.65 8.46
C PRO A 5 29.16 6.26 9.02
N GLU A 6 30.20 5.46 9.32
CA GLU A 6 30.08 4.17 9.98
C GLU A 6 29.46 4.31 11.39
N ASN A 7 29.87 5.31 12.17
CA ASN A 7 29.33 5.55 13.51
C ASN A 7 27.85 5.92 13.44
N THR A 8 27.46 6.77 12.48
CA THR A 8 26.05 7.12 12.25
C THR A 8 25.22 5.88 11.93
N CYS A 9 25.73 4.98 11.07
CA CYS A 9 25.04 3.72 10.78
C CYS A 9 24.88 2.83 12.02
N VAL A 10 25.93 2.72 12.84
CA VAL A 10 25.90 1.93 14.08
C VAL A 10 24.90 2.51 15.09
N GLU A 11 24.84 3.84 15.23
CA GLU A 11 23.88 4.53 16.10
C GLU A 11 22.43 4.35 15.64
N ILE A 12 22.17 4.46 14.32
CA ILE A 12 20.86 4.20 13.72
C ILE A 12 20.46 2.75 13.99
N GLN A 13 21.35 1.79 13.71
CA GLN A 13 21.08 0.36 13.94
C GLN A 13 20.75 0.10 15.42
N ALA A 14 21.58 0.59 16.35
CA ALA A 14 21.37 0.41 17.77
C ALA A 14 20.04 1.01 18.25
N SER A 15 19.63 2.14 17.67
CA SER A 15 18.35 2.79 17.99
C SER A 15 17.16 1.98 17.47
N LEU A 16 17.22 1.50 16.23
CA LEU A 16 16.18 0.64 15.65
C LEU A 16 16.03 -0.70 16.42
N THR A 17 17.15 -1.31 16.81
CA THR A 17 17.15 -2.53 17.64
C THR A 17 16.48 -2.26 18.99
N ARG A 18 16.81 -1.13 19.65
CA ARG A 18 16.19 -0.73 20.92
C ARG A 18 14.69 -0.48 20.78
N SER A 19 14.26 0.06 19.65
CA SER A 19 12.85 0.28 19.30
C SER A 19 12.12 -1.00 18.90
N GLY A 20 12.79 -2.16 18.83
CA GLY A 20 12.19 -3.45 18.44
C GLY A 20 11.84 -3.55 16.95
N LEU A 21 12.35 -2.62 16.13
CA LEU A 21 12.04 -2.53 14.70
C LEU A 21 13.11 -3.15 13.82
N PHE A 22 14.21 -3.61 14.41
CA PHE A 22 15.32 -4.21 13.70
C PHE A 22 15.89 -5.39 14.47
N THR A 23 16.24 -6.45 13.74
CA THR A 23 16.84 -7.67 14.29
C THR A 23 18.30 -7.79 13.86
N GLU A 24 19.20 -7.97 14.82
CA GLU A 24 20.59 -8.25 14.55
C GLU A 24 20.75 -9.69 14.02
N GLY A 25 21.08 -9.82 12.73
CA GLY A 25 21.34 -11.11 12.10
C GLY A 25 20.91 -11.17 10.63
N SER A 26 21.34 -12.23 9.94
CA SER A 26 20.97 -12.57 8.56
C SER A 26 19.94 -13.70 8.53
N SER A 27 18.95 -13.69 9.43
CA SER A 27 17.82 -14.61 9.30
C SER A 27 16.82 -14.00 8.32
N ASP A 28 16.35 -14.81 7.38
CA ASP A 28 15.24 -14.47 6.47
C ASP A 28 13.89 -14.27 7.19
N LEU A 29 13.88 -14.41 8.52
CA LEU A 29 12.72 -14.35 9.41
C LEU A 29 12.71 -13.10 10.31
N GLY A 30 13.67 -12.17 10.15
CA GLY A 30 13.78 -10.96 10.96
C GLY A 30 13.74 -9.66 10.15
N ASN A 31 13.30 -8.57 10.81
CA ASN A 31 13.34 -7.21 10.27
C ASN A 31 14.79 -6.74 10.16
N SER A 32 15.48 -7.10 9.09
CA SER A 32 16.90 -6.82 8.88
C SER A 32 17.09 -6.24 7.48
N TRP A 33 17.88 -5.17 7.37
CA TRP A 33 18.26 -4.53 6.10
C TRP A 33 19.61 -3.82 6.26
N ARG A 34 20.16 -3.30 5.16
CA ARG A 34 21.41 -2.51 5.14
C ARG A 34 21.14 -1.08 5.61
N ILE A 35 21.97 -0.57 6.51
CA ILE A 35 21.85 0.78 7.06
C ILE A 35 22.70 1.76 6.24
N SER A 36 22.14 2.92 5.92
CA SER A 36 22.82 4.03 5.26
C SER A 36 22.99 5.19 6.24
N PRO A 37 24.03 6.02 6.14
CA PRO A 37 24.20 7.18 7.02
C PRO A 37 23.32 8.36 6.62
N GLU A 38 22.82 8.39 5.39
CA GLU A 38 22.08 9.52 4.82
C GLU A 38 20.66 9.11 4.39
N PRO A 39 19.68 10.03 4.43
CA PRO A 39 18.35 9.79 3.89
C PRO A 39 18.41 9.74 2.35
N PHE A 40 17.31 9.32 1.73
CA PHE A 40 17.18 9.44 0.28
C PHE A 40 16.79 10.87 -0.10
N PHE A 41 17.67 11.58 -0.80
CA PHE A 41 17.42 12.96 -1.19
C PHE A 41 16.50 13.04 -2.42
N LEU A 42 15.38 13.74 -2.27
CA LEU A 42 14.51 14.14 -3.37
C LEU A 42 14.88 15.55 -3.84
N SER A 43 14.67 15.83 -5.12
CA SER A 43 14.73 17.21 -5.61
C SER A 43 13.52 18.01 -5.08
N PRO A 44 13.60 19.36 -5.10
CA PRO A 44 12.44 20.19 -4.78
C PRO A 44 11.22 19.88 -5.66
N GLU A 45 11.45 19.62 -6.96
CA GLU A 45 10.39 19.25 -7.91
C GLU A 45 9.76 17.90 -7.58
N ASP A 46 10.57 16.89 -7.23
CA ASP A 46 10.07 15.58 -6.81
C ASP A 46 9.24 15.69 -5.53
N THR A 47 9.67 16.53 -4.58
CA THR A 47 8.96 16.74 -3.31
C THR A 47 7.63 17.44 -3.54
N GLU A 48 7.61 18.50 -4.36
CA GLU A 48 6.37 19.18 -4.75
C GLU A 48 5.41 18.24 -5.49
N PHE A 49 5.92 17.39 -6.39
CA PHE A 49 5.14 16.37 -7.05
C PHE A 49 4.44 15.45 -6.05
N PHE A 50 5.15 14.96 -5.03
CA PHE A 50 4.54 14.12 -3.99
C PHE A 50 3.53 14.89 -3.13
N HIS A 51 3.72 16.18 -2.86
CA HIS A 51 2.69 16.98 -2.17
C HIS A 51 1.41 17.08 -3.01
N GLN A 52 1.53 17.33 -4.31
CA GLN A 52 0.39 17.45 -5.23
C GLN A 52 -0.29 16.11 -5.55
N LEU A 53 0.43 14.99 -5.43
CA LEU A 53 -0.10 13.67 -5.71
C LEU A 53 -1.22 13.25 -4.73
N GLY A 54 -1.14 13.65 -3.45
CA GLY A 54 -2.12 13.29 -2.42
C GLY A 54 -3.58 13.59 -2.81
N PRO A 55 -3.91 14.84 -3.15
CA PRO A 55 -5.26 15.21 -3.59
C PRO A 55 -5.75 14.45 -4.83
N HIS A 56 -4.86 14.15 -5.79
CA HIS A 56 -5.21 13.34 -6.96
C HIS A 56 -5.60 11.91 -6.57
N LEU A 57 -4.85 11.29 -5.65
CA LEU A 57 -5.14 9.93 -5.16
C LEU A 57 -6.42 9.87 -4.32
N LEU A 58 -6.68 10.87 -3.48
CA LEU A 58 -7.94 10.94 -2.74
C LEU A 58 -9.13 11.08 -3.70
N LYS A 59 -9.00 11.91 -4.73
CA LYS A 59 -10.02 12.06 -5.77
C LYS A 59 -10.21 10.76 -6.57
N PHE A 60 -9.13 10.02 -6.84
CA PHE A 60 -9.21 8.69 -7.44
C PHE A 60 -10.05 7.74 -6.57
N TYR A 61 -9.74 7.59 -5.28
CA TYR A 61 -10.51 6.72 -4.38
C TYR A 61 -11.98 7.10 -4.26
N SER A 62 -12.28 8.40 -4.16
CA SER A 62 -13.67 8.88 -4.15
C SER A 62 -14.41 8.54 -5.45
N SER A 63 -13.79 8.83 -6.59
CA SER A 63 -14.37 8.57 -7.92
C SER A 63 -14.53 7.08 -8.18
N TRP A 64 -13.53 6.28 -7.83
CA TRP A 64 -13.56 4.82 -7.88
C TRP A 64 -14.76 4.27 -7.11
N ASN A 65 -14.95 4.74 -5.88
CA ASN A 65 -16.05 4.31 -5.05
C ASN A 65 -17.42 4.71 -5.63
N ASP A 66 -17.56 5.93 -6.13
CA ASP A 66 -18.82 6.38 -6.73
C ASP A 66 -19.13 5.59 -8.01
N LEU A 67 -18.14 5.36 -8.88
CA LEU A 67 -18.28 4.55 -10.08
C LEU A 67 -18.67 3.09 -9.75
N TYR A 68 -18.08 2.51 -8.70
CA TYR A 68 -18.51 1.20 -8.20
C TYR A 68 -19.98 1.21 -7.79
N LEU A 69 -20.41 2.17 -6.97
CA LEU A 69 -21.80 2.28 -6.52
C LEU A 69 -22.79 2.55 -7.66
N GLU A 70 -22.35 3.22 -8.73
CA GLU A 70 -23.12 3.37 -9.97
C GLU A 70 -23.24 2.02 -10.70
N SER A 71 -22.14 1.28 -10.84
CA SER A 71 -22.16 -0.05 -11.44
C SER A 71 -23.09 -1.02 -10.70
N VAL A 72 -23.13 -0.97 -9.37
CA VAL A 72 -24.06 -1.77 -8.55
C VAL A 72 -25.53 -1.47 -8.85
N LYS A 73 -25.86 -0.24 -9.28
CA LYS A 73 -27.23 0.13 -9.70
C LYS A 73 -27.56 -0.31 -11.12
N GLY A 74 -26.63 -0.95 -11.83
CA GLY A 74 -26.80 -1.44 -13.20
C GLY A 74 -26.48 -0.41 -14.28
N THR A 75 -25.91 0.76 -13.96
CA THR A 75 -25.51 1.74 -14.98
C THR A 75 -24.18 1.38 -15.65
N LYS A 76 -23.40 0.47 -15.06
CA LYS A 76 -22.13 -0.05 -15.55
C LYS A 76 -22.01 -1.55 -15.23
N TRP A 77 -21.16 -2.26 -15.96
CA TRP A 77 -21.08 -3.73 -15.93
C TRP A 77 -20.08 -4.31 -14.91
N PHE A 78 -19.13 -3.53 -14.40
CA PHE A 78 -17.91 -4.06 -13.77
C PHE A 78 -18.03 -4.41 -12.27
N ALA A 79 -19.10 -4.01 -11.57
CA ALA A 79 -19.31 -4.39 -10.16
C ALA A 79 -19.27 -5.91 -9.98
N GLN A 80 -19.86 -6.66 -10.93
CA GLN A 80 -19.87 -8.12 -10.87
C GLN A 80 -18.45 -8.72 -10.88
N TYR A 81 -17.46 -8.06 -11.52
CA TYR A 81 -16.06 -8.53 -11.51
C TYR A 81 -15.43 -8.26 -10.13
N LEU A 82 -15.76 -7.13 -9.52
CA LEU A 82 -15.27 -6.74 -8.21
C LEU A 82 -15.94 -7.50 -7.06
N ASP A 83 -17.13 -8.07 -7.26
CA ASP A 83 -17.83 -8.83 -6.23
C ASP A 83 -17.61 -10.35 -6.34
N ALA A 84 -17.19 -10.84 -7.51
CA ALA A 84 -16.96 -12.26 -7.75
C ALA A 84 -16.00 -12.87 -6.71
N GLY A 85 -16.31 -14.11 -6.30
CA GLY A 85 -15.58 -14.86 -5.27
C GLY A 85 -15.73 -14.36 -3.82
N LYS A 86 -16.47 -13.27 -3.56
CA LYS A 86 -16.56 -12.65 -2.23
C LYS A 86 -17.85 -13.04 -1.50
N PRO A 87 -17.84 -13.15 -0.15
CA PRO A 87 -19.05 -13.38 0.62
C PRO A 87 -20.09 -12.26 0.42
N ASN A 88 -21.32 -12.63 0.04
CA ASN A 88 -22.40 -11.69 -0.20
C ASN A 88 -22.64 -10.75 0.99
N GLU A 89 -22.62 -11.28 2.21
CA GLU A 89 -22.83 -10.50 3.44
C GLU A 89 -21.81 -9.37 3.59
N LEU A 90 -20.55 -9.61 3.21
CA LEU A 90 -19.50 -8.60 3.25
C LEU A 90 -19.66 -7.55 2.14
N VAL A 91 -20.03 -7.99 0.93
CA VAL A 91 -20.34 -7.09 -0.19
C VAL A 91 -21.52 -6.17 0.15
N GLU A 92 -22.60 -6.74 0.69
CA GLU A 92 -23.77 -5.98 1.14
C GLU A 92 -23.43 -5.03 2.29
N PHE A 93 -22.60 -5.48 3.24
CA PHE A 93 -22.12 -4.64 4.33
C PHE A 93 -21.42 -3.40 3.77
N GLY A 94 -20.43 -3.56 2.86
CA GLY A 94 -19.70 -2.45 2.25
C GLY A 94 -20.57 -1.43 1.49
N ARG A 95 -21.79 -1.83 1.09
CA ARG A 95 -22.76 -1.00 0.35
C ARG A 95 -23.77 -0.27 1.24
N MET A 96 -23.77 -0.52 2.55
CA MET A 96 -24.78 0.06 3.44
C MET A 96 -24.76 1.59 3.39
N LYS A 97 -25.94 2.21 3.27
CA LYS A 97 -26.11 3.68 3.11
C LYS A 97 -25.32 4.51 4.11
N ARG A 98 -25.16 4.01 5.34
CA ARG A 98 -24.47 4.68 6.45
C ARG A 98 -23.01 4.99 6.14
N PHE A 99 -22.28 4.06 5.52
CA PHE A 99 -20.83 4.18 5.31
C PHE A 99 -20.39 3.81 3.89
N ARG A 100 -21.31 3.63 2.93
CA ARG A 100 -20.95 3.37 1.52
C ARG A 100 -20.01 4.42 0.90
N ARG A 101 -19.95 5.64 1.46
CA ARG A 101 -19.06 6.73 1.04
C ARG A 101 -17.76 6.83 1.85
N THR A 102 -17.54 5.98 2.85
CA THR A 102 -16.27 5.96 3.56
C THR A 102 -15.17 5.40 2.66
N LEU A 103 -13.98 5.96 2.84
CA LEU A 103 -12.74 5.64 2.13
C LEU A 103 -11.65 5.29 3.16
N PRO A 104 -10.53 4.69 2.75
CA PRO A 104 -9.37 4.51 3.60
C PRO A 104 -8.85 5.88 4.04
N SER A 105 -8.47 5.99 5.31
CA SER A 105 -7.97 7.26 5.89
C SER A 105 -6.45 7.39 5.80
N ILE A 106 -5.77 6.34 5.35
CA ILE A 106 -4.36 6.37 4.96
C ILE A 106 -4.30 5.88 3.52
N ILE A 107 -3.65 6.65 2.65
CA ILE A 107 -3.42 6.32 1.25
C ILE A 107 -1.92 6.12 1.07
N ARG A 108 -1.52 4.94 0.59
CA ARG A 108 -0.12 4.63 0.29
C ARG A 108 0.01 4.10 -1.14
N PRO A 109 0.48 4.92 -2.10
CA PRO A 109 0.95 4.40 -3.36
C PRO A 109 2.36 3.82 -3.18
N ASP A 110 2.64 2.72 -3.88
CA ASP A 110 4.00 2.28 -4.10
C ASP A 110 4.47 2.82 -5.46
N VAL A 111 5.53 3.62 -5.46
CA VAL A 111 5.96 4.39 -6.63
C VAL A 111 7.37 4.00 -7.04
N ILE A 112 7.55 3.50 -8.26
CA ILE A 112 8.86 3.23 -8.85
C ILE A 112 9.41 4.51 -9.46
N VAL A 113 10.67 4.80 -9.14
CA VAL A 113 11.41 5.89 -9.78
C VAL A 113 12.00 5.38 -11.09
N THR A 114 11.58 5.94 -12.22
CA THR A 114 11.99 5.56 -13.58
C THR A 114 12.89 6.65 -14.20
N GLU A 115 13.44 6.41 -15.38
CA GLU A 115 14.23 7.43 -16.10
C GLU A 115 13.37 8.64 -16.49
N ASP A 116 12.08 8.42 -16.80
CA ASP A 116 11.17 9.43 -17.33
C ASP A 116 10.18 9.97 -16.28
N GLY A 117 10.45 9.75 -14.98
CA GLY A 117 9.59 10.18 -13.87
C GLY A 117 9.15 9.01 -12.99
N PHE A 118 7.86 8.89 -12.70
CA PHE A 118 7.32 7.97 -11.71
C PHE A 118 6.28 7.02 -12.29
N ALA A 119 6.22 5.79 -11.77
CA ALA A 119 5.18 4.82 -12.11
C ALA A 119 4.63 4.16 -10.83
N VAL A 120 3.31 4.19 -10.64
CA VAL A 120 2.65 3.56 -9.48
C VAL A 120 2.51 2.06 -9.72
N THR A 121 2.96 1.23 -8.79
CA THR A 121 2.82 -0.23 -8.90
C THR A 121 1.60 -0.78 -8.20
N GLU A 122 1.15 -0.12 -7.15
CA GLU A 122 -0.05 -0.47 -6.38
C GLU A 122 -0.53 0.73 -5.56
N LEU A 123 -1.80 0.68 -5.17
CA LEU A 123 -2.35 1.50 -4.10
C LEU A 123 -2.76 0.56 -2.98
N ASP A 124 -2.19 0.75 -1.79
CA ASP A 124 -2.53 -0.04 -0.61
C ASP A 124 -3.61 0.69 0.21
N SER A 125 -4.70 -0.02 0.49
CA SER A 125 -5.81 0.45 1.31
C SER A 125 -5.71 0.02 2.78
N VAL A 126 -4.81 -0.91 3.11
CA VAL A 126 -4.50 -1.35 4.49
C VAL A 126 -2.98 -1.23 4.73
N PRO A 127 -2.40 -0.03 4.55
CA PRO A 127 -0.95 0.10 4.50
C PRO A 127 -0.30 -0.15 5.85
N GLY A 128 0.76 -0.96 5.86
CA GLY A 128 1.79 -0.99 6.90
C GLY A 128 3.01 -0.12 6.53
N GLY A 129 4.08 -0.22 7.30
CA GLY A 129 5.37 0.45 7.09
C GLY A 129 5.47 1.87 7.66
N PHE A 130 4.35 2.50 8.05
CA PHE A 130 4.35 3.89 8.50
C PHE A 130 4.94 4.06 9.90
N GLY A 131 4.82 3.07 10.79
CA GLY A 131 5.45 3.12 12.11
C GLY A 131 6.97 3.04 12.00
N LEU A 132 7.49 2.13 11.15
CA LEU A 132 8.92 2.05 10.85
C LEU A 132 9.44 3.34 10.19
N THR A 133 8.67 3.87 9.24
CA THR A 133 9.03 5.12 8.55
C THR A 133 9.12 6.28 9.54
N ALA A 134 8.18 6.37 10.47
CA ALA A 134 8.17 7.41 11.50
C ALA A 134 9.40 7.34 12.41
N GLU A 135 9.83 6.13 12.81
CA GLU A 135 11.06 5.99 13.59
C GLU A 135 12.28 6.37 12.76
N LEU A 136 12.38 5.91 11.52
CA LEU A 136 13.48 6.27 10.61
C LEU A 136 13.58 7.80 10.44
N MET A 137 12.46 8.49 10.21
CA MET A 137 12.44 9.97 10.17
C MET A 137 12.97 10.59 11.47
N SER A 138 12.72 9.96 12.62
CA SER A 138 13.17 10.39 13.94
C SER A 138 14.69 10.26 14.13
N LEU A 139 15.32 9.30 13.43
CA LEU A 139 16.75 8.97 13.55
C LEU A 139 17.64 9.73 12.56
N TYR A 140 17.15 10.05 11.37
CA TYR A 140 17.94 10.75 10.34
C TYR A 140 17.82 12.28 10.51
N LYS A 141 18.59 12.83 11.45
CA LYS A 141 18.57 14.26 11.78
C LYS A 141 19.91 14.92 11.47
N ASP A 142 19.88 15.87 10.55
CA ASP A 142 20.97 16.82 10.30
C ASP A 142 20.37 18.21 10.07
N PRO A 143 20.96 19.30 10.61
CA PRO A 143 20.46 20.67 10.39
C PRO A 143 20.39 21.10 8.92
N SER A 144 21.14 20.45 8.03
CA SER A 144 21.14 20.71 6.58
C SER A 144 20.05 19.94 5.82
N TRP A 145 19.35 19.01 6.48
CA TRP A 145 18.31 18.20 5.87
C TRP A 145 16.92 18.65 6.33
N LYS A 146 15.95 18.54 5.43
CA LYS A 146 14.53 18.69 5.74
C LYS A 146 13.83 17.38 5.42
N ILE A 147 13.45 16.63 6.45
CA ILE A 147 12.74 15.37 6.27
C ILE A 147 11.36 15.67 5.67
N VAL A 148 10.99 14.94 4.62
CA VAL A 148 9.70 15.13 3.96
C VAL A 148 8.58 14.74 4.92
N GLY A 149 7.64 15.66 5.16
CA GLY A 149 6.51 15.48 6.08
C GLY A 149 6.69 16.10 7.48
N ASP A 150 7.90 16.57 7.85
CA ASP A 150 8.13 17.21 9.15
C ASP A 150 7.35 18.52 9.30
N SER A 151 7.15 19.28 8.21
CA SER A 151 6.33 20.50 8.20
C SER A 151 4.86 20.22 8.53
N GLU A 152 4.37 19.03 8.20
CA GLU A 152 3.03 18.53 8.56
C GLU A 152 3.01 17.97 10.00
N GLY A 153 4.17 17.84 10.65
CA GLY A 153 4.35 17.25 11.98
C GLY A 153 4.53 15.73 11.97
N GLY A 154 4.79 15.15 10.79
CA GLY A 154 5.15 13.75 10.60
C GLY A 154 4.00 12.75 10.86
N ILE A 155 4.31 11.48 10.61
CA ILE A 155 3.38 10.35 10.73
C ILE A 155 2.65 10.30 12.09
N PRO A 156 3.31 10.43 13.27
CA PRO A 156 2.61 10.29 14.55
C PRO A 156 1.52 11.34 14.77
N LYS A 157 1.78 12.60 14.41
CA LYS A 157 0.79 13.68 14.54
C LYS A 157 -0.37 13.45 13.58
N GLN A 158 -0.06 13.15 12.31
CA GLN A 158 -1.07 12.96 11.27
C GLN A 158 -1.94 11.72 11.51
N PHE A 159 -1.38 10.63 12.06
CA PHE A 159 -2.15 9.46 12.48
C PHE A 159 -3.18 9.81 13.56
N TYR A 160 -2.80 10.59 14.57
CA TYR A 160 -3.74 10.96 15.64
C TYR A 160 -4.78 11.98 15.17
N GLN A 161 -4.38 12.99 14.38
CA GLN A 161 -5.30 13.97 13.80
C GLN A 161 -6.33 13.34 12.86
N MET A 162 -5.93 12.32 12.08
CA MET A 162 -6.85 11.48 11.32
C MET A 162 -7.88 10.83 12.24
N ALA A 163 -7.47 10.25 13.37
CA ALA A 163 -8.39 9.64 14.33
C ALA A 163 -9.34 10.65 14.99
N GLU A 164 -8.85 11.83 15.36
CA GLU A 164 -9.67 12.95 15.88
C GLU A 164 -10.75 13.35 14.86
N SER A 165 -10.36 13.51 13.59
CA SER A 165 -11.27 13.85 12.50
C SER A 165 -12.34 12.78 12.27
N LEU A 166 -11.95 11.50 12.32
CA LEU A 166 -12.86 10.36 12.15
C LEU A 166 -13.88 10.26 13.30
N ALA A 167 -13.41 10.36 14.54
CA ALA A 167 -14.24 10.25 15.74
C ALA A 167 -15.02 11.53 16.06
N LYS A 168 -14.61 12.67 15.49
CA LYS A 168 -15.14 14.02 15.77
C LYS A 168 -15.04 14.39 17.24
N GLN A 169 -13.88 14.11 17.84
CA GLN A 169 -13.57 14.45 19.23
C GLN A 169 -12.06 14.64 19.43
N GLU A 170 -11.67 15.41 20.45
CA GLU A 170 -10.29 15.87 20.69
C GLU A 170 -9.35 14.81 21.28
N LYS A 171 -9.89 13.67 21.76
CA LYS A 171 -9.04 12.64 22.38
C LYS A 171 -9.62 11.23 22.21
N PRO A 172 -9.79 10.75 20.97
CA PRO A 172 -10.32 9.42 20.73
C PRO A 172 -9.36 8.34 21.23
N CYS A 173 -9.93 7.31 21.83
CA CYS A 173 -9.24 6.05 22.06
C CYS A 173 -9.17 5.27 20.74
N VAL A 174 -7.96 5.02 20.27
CA VAL A 174 -7.69 4.32 19.02
C VAL A 174 -7.19 2.91 19.32
N ALA A 175 -7.80 1.90 18.70
CA ALA A 175 -7.28 0.54 18.70
C ALA A 175 -6.75 0.19 17.30
N ILE A 176 -5.44 -0.06 17.17
CA ILE A 176 -4.82 -0.66 16.00
C ILE A 176 -4.93 -2.18 16.13
N VAL A 177 -5.83 -2.77 15.36
CA VAL A 177 -6.14 -4.20 15.46
C VAL A 177 -5.31 -4.97 14.45
N VAL A 178 -4.26 -5.65 14.92
CA VAL A 178 -3.30 -6.39 14.10
C VAL A 178 -3.61 -7.89 14.18
N SER A 179 -3.94 -8.51 13.04
CA SER A 179 -4.20 -9.96 12.97
C SER A 179 -2.91 -10.79 13.00
N ASP A 180 -3.07 -12.11 13.05
CA ASP A 180 -1.96 -13.06 12.92
C ASP A 180 -1.30 -12.97 11.53
N GLU A 181 -2.09 -12.87 10.44
CA GLU A 181 -1.58 -12.73 9.06
C GLU A 181 -0.77 -11.44 8.84
N ALA A 182 -1.06 -10.39 9.61
CA ALA A 182 -0.37 -9.10 9.56
C ALA A 182 0.73 -8.96 10.63
N GLY A 183 1.12 -10.07 11.28
CA GLY A 183 2.01 -10.10 12.44
C GLY A 183 3.38 -9.45 12.24
N ASP A 184 3.92 -9.48 11.01
CA ASP A 184 5.24 -8.90 10.68
C ASP A 184 5.30 -7.38 10.91
N TYR A 185 4.15 -6.70 10.91
CA TYR A 185 4.04 -5.25 11.16
C TYR A 185 3.68 -4.92 12.60
N ARG A 186 3.49 -5.90 13.48
CA ARG A 186 3.04 -5.65 14.87
C ARG A 186 3.97 -4.71 15.61
N SER A 187 5.29 -4.91 15.49
CA SER A 187 6.28 -4.13 16.24
C SER A 187 6.26 -2.65 15.87
N GLU A 188 6.07 -2.30 14.59
CA GLU A 188 5.97 -0.89 14.19
C GLU A 188 4.70 -0.20 14.69
N MET A 189 3.59 -0.94 14.76
CA MET A 189 2.33 -0.44 15.30
C MET A 189 2.44 -0.23 16.81
N GLU A 190 3.04 -1.19 17.53
CA GLU A 190 3.32 -1.10 18.98
C GLU A 190 4.25 0.07 19.31
N TRP A 191 5.30 0.28 18.51
CA TRP A 191 6.20 1.41 18.66
C TRP A 191 5.45 2.75 18.52
N LEU A 192 4.61 2.89 17.48
CA LEU A 192 3.83 4.11 17.27
C LEU A 192 2.81 4.34 18.40
N ALA A 193 2.08 3.29 18.79
CA ALA A 193 1.13 3.34 19.89
C ALA A 193 1.80 3.74 21.22
N THR A 194 2.99 3.21 21.49
CA THR A 194 3.80 3.56 22.67
C THR A 194 4.24 5.03 22.62
N LEU A 195 4.75 5.49 21.48
CA LEU A 195 5.14 6.89 21.28
C LEU A 195 3.97 7.86 21.55
N LEU A 196 2.77 7.53 21.07
CA LEU A 196 1.58 8.36 21.25
C LEU A 196 1.05 8.31 22.69
N ASN A 197 1.02 7.14 23.34
CA ASN A 197 0.64 7.03 24.76
C ASN A 197 1.58 7.82 25.67
N ASN A 198 2.89 7.80 25.41
CA ASN A 198 3.87 8.58 26.17
C ASN A 198 3.63 10.09 26.06
N LYS A 199 2.94 10.53 25.00
CA LYS A 199 2.47 11.92 24.80
C LYS A 199 1.06 12.15 25.37
N GLY A 200 0.49 11.18 26.07
CA GLY A 200 -0.84 11.24 26.65
C GLY A 200 -1.99 11.01 25.65
N LEU A 201 -1.71 10.48 24.46
CA LEU A 201 -2.70 10.20 23.41
C LEU A 201 -3.06 8.70 23.41
N PRO A 202 -4.32 8.31 23.69
CA PRO A 202 -4.72 6.91 23.89
C PRO A 202 -4.78 6.12 22.57
N VAL A 203 -3.67 5.46 22.23
CA VAL A 203 -3.56 4.59 21.04
C VAL A 203 -3.02 3.24 21.45
N TYR A 204 -3.69 2.14 21.09
CA TYR A 204 -3.31 0.81 21.56
C TYR A 204 -3.22 -0.17 20.40
N THR A 205 -2.11 -0.90 20.30
CA THR A 205 -2.00 -2.03 19.38
C THR A 205 -2.52 -3.28 20.08
N VAL A 206 -3.49 -3.95 19.48
CA VAL A 206 -4.16 -5.12 20.08
C VAL A 206 -4.36 -6.22 19.05
N HIS A 207 -4.35 -7.46 19.53
CA HIS A 207 -4.82 -8.60 18.76
C HIS A 207 -6.37 -8.63 18.75
N PRO A 208 -7.04 -9.07 17.65
CA PRO A 208 -8.50 -9.15 17.59
C PRO A 208 -9.19 -9.85 18.78
N LYS A 209 -8.55 -10.87 19.37
CA LYS A 209 -9.06 -11.59 20.56
C LYS A 209 -9.23 -10.70 21.80
N GLU A 210 -8.44 -9.63 21.91
CA GLU A 210 -8.43 -8.71 23.04
C GLU A 210 -9.60 -7.71 23.00
N ILE A 211 -10.20 -7.51 21.81
CA ILE A 211 -11.40 -6.69 21.65
C ILE A 211 -12.56 -7.31 22.41
N GLN A 212 -13.22 -6.57 23.28
CA GLN A 212 -14.44 -7.00 23.93
C GLN A 212 -15.64 -6.20 23.44
N PHE A 213 -16.66 -6.93 23.00
CA PHE A 213 -17.95 -6.35 22.65
C PHE A 213 -18.82 -6.23 23.90
N ARG A 214 -19.46 -5.08 24.07
CA ARG A 214 -20.54 -4.82 25.02
C ARG A 214 -21.67 -4.11 24.29
N GLU A 215 -22.85 -4.07 24.89
CA GLU A 215 -24.02 -3.46 24.24
C GLU A 215 -23.78 -2.00 23.83
N GLU A 216 -22.97 -1.28 24.60
CA GLU A 216 -22.63 0.13 24.42
C GLU A 216 -21.44 0.39 23.47
N GLY A 217 -20.67 -0.64 23.08
CA GLY A 217 -19.57 -0.51 22.11
C GLY A 217 -18.46 -1.55 22.21
N LEU A 218 -17.30 -1.23 21.64
CA LEU A 218 -16.10 -2.06 21.73
C LEU A 218 -15.17 -1.52 22.81
N PHE A 219 -14.49 -2.43 23.50
CA PHE A 219 -13.60 -2.11 24.61
C PHE A 219 -12.30 -2.91 24.55
N ILE A 220 -11.25 -2.37 25.15
CA ILE A 220 -10.01 -3.07 25.48
C ILE A 220 -9.75 -2.97 26.98
N LEU A 221 -9.06 -3.96 27.55
CA LEU A 221 -8.62 -3.93 28.94
C LEU A 221 -7.19 -3.41 28.98
N ASN A 222 -6.98 -2.25 29.60
CA ASN A 222 -5.66 -1.66 29.79
C ASN A 222 -5.43 -1.40 31.27
N ASN A 223 -4.39 -2.01 31.86
CA ASN A 223 -4.06 -1.86 33.29
C ASN A 223 -5.24 -2.08 34.26
N GLY A 224 -6.13 -3.03 33.93
CA GLY A 224 -7.32 -3.34 34.74
C GLY A 224 -8.54 -2.43 34.48
N GLU A 225 -8.40 -1.41 33.64
CA GLU A 225 -9.47 -0.50 33.26
C GLU A 225 -10.02 -0.83 31.87
N TRP A 226 -11.35 -0.76 31.72
CA TRP A 226 -12.00 -0.95 30.43
C TRP A 226 -12.07 0.39 29.70
N LEU A 227 -11.34 0.47 28.58
CA LEU A 227 -11.33 1.64 27.71
C LEU A 227 -12.25 1.39 26.53
N ARG A 228 -13.21 2.30 26.31
CA ARG A 228 -14.05 2.28 25.11
C ARG A 228 -13.20 2.65 23.90
N ILE A 229 -13.41 1.97 22.77
CA ILE A 229 -12.74 2.25 21.50
C ILE A 229 -13.62 3.18 20.68
N ASP A 230 -13.05 4.30 20.23
CA ASP A 230 -13.73 5.27 19.37
C ASP A 230 -13.37 5.07 17.90
N VAL A 231 -12.09 4.76 17.65
CA VAL A 231 -11.56 4.46 16.31
C VAL A 231 -10.89 3.09 16.32
N LEU A 232 -11.31 2.23 15.40
CA LEU A 232 -10.68 0.95 15.10
C LEU A 232 -9.88 1.12 13.81
N TYR A 233 -8.55 1.15 13.91
CA TYR A 233 -7.68 1.00 12.76
C TYR A 233 -7.56 -0.49 12.43
N ARG A 234 -8.24 -0.93 11.37
CA ARG A 234 -8.29 -2.32 10.92
C ARG A 234 -6.98 -2.64 10.21
N PHE A 235 -6.09 -3.37 10.87
CA PHE A 235 -4.84 -3.85 10.27
C PHE A 235 -4.90 -5.36 10.02
N PHE A 236 -5.85 -5.72 9.15
CA PHE A 236 -6.05 -7.05 8.60
C PHE A 236 -6.83 -6.94 7.29
N GLU A 237 -6.54 -7.81 6.32
CA GLU A 237 -7.17 -7.80 4.99
C GLU A 237 -8.55 -8.48 5.00
N LEU A 238 -9.45 -8.10 4.09
CA LEU A 238 -10.81 -8.66 4.09
C LEU A 238 -10.89 -10.10 3.59
N PHE A 239 -9.89 -10.58 2.83
CA PHE A 239 -9.82 -12.00 2.48
C PHE A 239 -9.67 -12.88 3.73
N ASP A 240 -9.01 -12.35 4.76
CA ASP A 240 -8.69 -13.05 6.01
C ASP A 240 -9.83 -12.95 7.03
N LEU A 241 -10.91 -12.23 6.72
CA LEU A 241 -11.97 -11.88 7.67
C LEU A 241 -12.57 -13.09 8.43
N LYS A 242 -12.61 -14.27 7.78
CA LYS A 242 -13.08 -15.53 8.39
C LYS A 242 -12.17 -16.03 9.51
N ASN A 243 -10.88 -15.71 9.44
CA ASN A 243 -9.89 -16.07 10.46
C ASN A 243 -9.81 -15.03 11.58
N ILE A 244 -10.41 -13.84 11.41
CA ILE A 244 -10.37 -12.77 12.39
C ILE A 244 -11.38 -13.04 13.52
N PRO A 245 -10.91 -13.30 14.76
CA PRO A 245 -11.80 -13.49 15.91
C PRO A 245 -12.66 -12.24 16.15
N LYS A 246 -13.95 -12.46 16.45
CA LYS A 246 -14.91 -11.38 16.77
C LYS A 246 -15.14 -10.38 15.62
N SER A 247 -14.79 -10.72 14.39
CA SER A 247 -14.98 -9.85 13.21
C SER A 247 -16.43 -9.41 13.02
N GLU A 248 -17.38 -10.32 13.15
CA GLU A 248 -18.82 -10.01 13.09
C GLU A 248 -19.25 -9.00 14.15
N LEU A 249 -18.70 -9.08 15.36
CA LEU A 249 -19.00 -8.14 16.46
C LEU A 249 -18.39 -6.76 16.19
N MET A 250 -17.17 -6.71 15.63
CA MET A 250 -16.54 -5.46 15.20
C MET A 250 -17.35 -4.79 14.08
N MET A 251 -17.76 -5.55 13.07
CA MET A 251 -18.63 -5.09 11.99
C MET A 251 -20.00 -4.63 12.50
N TYR A 252 -20.59 -5.37 13.46
CA TYR A 252 -21.85 -4.98 14.09
C TYR A 252 -21.74 -3.64 14.82
N ALA A 253 -20.68 -3.45 15.62
CA ALA A 253 -20.43 -2.19 16.32
C ALA A 253 -20.23 -1.02 15.33
N ALA A 254 -19.48 -1.23 14.25
CA ALA A 254 -19.30 -0.24 13.19
C ALA A 254 -20.64 0.11 12.49
N LYS A 255 -21.46 -0.90 12.19
CA LYS A 255 -22.81 -0.73 11.61
C LYS A 255 -23.74 0.07 12.54
N LYS A 256 -23.65 -0.15 13.85
CA LYS A 256 -24.39 0.62 14.87
C LYS A 256 -23.80 2.01 15.10
N GLY A 257 -22.58 2.27 14.61
CA GLY A 257 -21.82 3.51 14.80
C GLY A 257 -21.37 3.70 16.23
N GLN A 258 -21.09 2.59 16.91
CA GLN A 258 -20.51 2.57 18.25
C GLN A 258 -19.00 2.78 18.23
N VAL A 259 -18.39 2.50 17.07
CA VAL A 259 -16.97 2.69 16.73
C VAL A 259 -16.87 3.14 15.27
N VAL A 260 -15.88 3.96 14.95
CA VAL A 260 -15.51 4.28 13.57
C VAL A 260 -14.41 3.34 13.12
N THR A 261 -14.54 2.68 11.96
CA THR A 261 -13.52 1.77 11.44
C THR A 261 -12.89 2.33 10.18
N THR A 262 -11.55 2.34 10.14
CA THR A 262 -10.76 2.66 8.95
C THR A 262 -9.60 1.66 8.83
N PRO A 263 -9.22 1.21 7.63
CA PRO A 263 -9.98 1.30 6.39
C PRO A 263 -11.33 0.57 6.48
N PRO A 264 -12.35 1.00 5.70
CA PRO A 264 -13.69 0.44 5.78
C PRO A 264 -13.75 -1.01 5.27
N TYR A 265 -14.78 -1.76 5.68
CA TYR A 265 -15.04 -3.12 5.20
C TYR A 265 -15.62 -3.11 3.77
N LYS A 266 -14.78 -2.74 2.79
CA LYS A 266 -15.16 -2.60 1.38
C LYS A 266 -14.13 -3.28 0.50
N THR A 267 -14.45 -4.49 0.08
CA THR A 267 -13.57 -5.33 -0.73
C THR A 267 -13.15 -4.70 -2.05
N CYS A 268 -14.02 -3.91 -2.70
CA CYS A 268 -13.69 -3.23 -3.94
C CYS A 268 -12.55 -2.19 -3.80
N LEU A 269 -12.23 -1.74 -2.58
CA LEU A 269 -11.13 -0.81 -2.33
C LEU A 269 -9.79 -1.52 -2.14
N GLU A 270 -9.79 -2.83 -1.88
CA GLU A 270 -8.60 -3.69 -1.76
C GLU A 270 -8.23 -4.36 -3.12
N GLU A 271 -8.93 -3.99 -4.20
CA GLU A 271 -8.77 -4.58 -5.54
C GLU A 271 -7.73 -3.85 -6.40
N LYS A 272 -6.83 -4.64 -7.03
CA LYS A 272 -5.90 -4.15 -8.06
C LYS A 272 -6.59 -3.94 -9.42
N LEU A 273 -7.79 -4.50 -9.61
CA LEU A 273 -8.66 -4.30 -10.78
C LEU A 273 -8.97 -2.82 -11.06
N SER A 274 -8.90 -1.96 -10.04
CA SER A 274 -9.06 -0.51 -10.19
C SER A 274 -8.14 0.07 -11.27
N PHE A 275 -6.91 -0.42 -11.42
CA PHE A 275 -5.97 0.04 -12.46
C PHE A 275 -6.37 -0.46 -13.85
N ALA A 276 -6.84 -1.69 -13.96
CA ALA A 276 -7.31 -2.23 -15.23
C ALA A 276 -8.57 -1.48 -15.71
N LEU A 277 -9.48 -1.17 -14.79
CA LEU A 277 -10.71 -0.43 -15.07
C LEU A 277 -10.46 1.05 -15.34
N PHE A 278 -9.39 1.63 -14.78
CA PHE A 278 -8.93 2.97 -15.13
C PHE A 278 -8.54 3.07 -16.61
N HIS A 279 -7.85 2.05 -17.15
CA HIS A 279 -7.44 1.98 -18.55
C HIS A 279 -8.51 1.43 -19.50
N HIS A 280 -9.66 0.98 -18.99
CA HIS A 280 -10.70 0.37 -19.82
C HIS A 280 -11.35 1.43 -20.75
N PRO A 281 -11.35 1.25 -22.09
CA PRO A 281 -11.80 2.30 -23.01
C PRO A 281 -13.25 2.75 -22.80
N SER A 282 -14.14 1.81 -22.43
CA SER A 282 -15.55 2.15 -22.18
C SER A 282 -15.77 2.98 -20.91
N LEU A 283 -14.80 3.02 -20.00
CA LEU A 283 -14.86 3.75 -18.73
C LEU A 283 -14.08 5.06 -18.78
N LYS A 284 -13.25 5.28 -19.81
CA LYS A 284 -12.47 6.50 -19.97
C LYS A 284 -13.32 7.79 -19.85
N PRO A 285 -14.48 7.93 -20.52
CA PRO A 285 -15.30 9.14 -20.37
C PRO A 285 -15.84 9.34 -18.95
N ASP A 286 -16.11 8.24 -18.24
CA ASP A 286 -16.57 8.31 -16.85
C ASP A 286 -15.46 8.78 -15.92
N TRP A 287 -14.24 8.28 -16.13
CA TRP A 287 -13.05 8.72 -15.39
C TRP A 287 -12.68 10.17 -15.67
N GLU A 288 -12.66 10.59 -16.94
CA GLU A 288 -12.39 11.99 -17.32
C GLU A 288 -13.40 12.93 -16.68
N LYS A 289 -14.69 12.55 -16.66
CA LYS A 289 -15.75 13.33 -16.00
C LYS A 289 -15.58 13.36 -14.48
N ALA A 290 -15.32 12.23 -13.84
CA ALA A 290 -15.24 12.15 -12.38
C ALA A 290 -13.98 12.82 -11.82
N LEU A 291 -12.85 12.64 -12.49
CA LEU A 291 -11.55 13.15 -12.06
C LEU A 291 -11.28 14.57 -12.55
N GLY A 292 -11.88 14.99 -13.67
CA GLY A 292 -11.48 16.21 -14.38
C GLY A 292 -10.15 16.04 -15.11
N SER A 293 -9.90 16.90 -16.09
CA SER A 293 -8.78 16.74 -17.04
C SER A 293 -7.40 16.71 -16.37
N GLU A 294 -7.18 17.57 -15.38
CA GLU A 294 -5.89 17.65 -14.67
C GLU A 294 -5.58 16.32 -13.94
N THR A 295 -6.44 15.91 -13.01
CA THR A 295 -6.24 14.66 -12.26
C THR A 295 -6.22 13.44 -13.17
N PHE A 296 -7.09 13.37 -14.18
CA PHE A 296 -7.09 12.25 -15.12
C PHE A 296 -5.75 12.15 -15.85
N ASN A 297 -5.25 13.26 -16.41
CA ASN A 297 -3.96 13.28 -17.10
C ASN A 297 -2.81 12.89 -16.16
N THR A 298 -2.73 13.48 -14.96
CA THR A 298 -1.69 13.12 -13.97
C THR A 298 -1.70 11.62 -13.68
N LEU A 299 -2.87 11.05 -13.38
CA LEU A 299 -2.99 9.63 -13.07
C LEU A 299 -2.76 8.73 -14.30
N SER A 300 -3.12 9.16 -15.51
CA SER A 300 -2.84 8.40 -16.74
C SER A 300 -1.36 8.25 -17.04
N HIS A 301 -0.53 9.21 -16.65
CA HIS A 301 0.93 9.08 -16.77
C HIS A 301 1.53 8.19 -15.67
N LEU A 302 0.91 8.17 -14.49
CA LEU A 302 1.44 7.45 -13.32
C LEU A 302 0.99 5.98 -13.24
N ILE A 303 -0.26 5.69 -13.60
CA ILE A 303 -0.85 4.35 -13.50
C ILE A 303 -0.46 3.55 -14.75
N PRO A 304 0.33 2.46 -14.62
CA PRO A 304 0.73 1.62 -15.74
C PRO A 304 -0.46 1.02 -16.49
N GLU A 305 -0.32 0.82 -17.79
CA GLU A 305 -1.29 0.08 -18.60
C GLU A 305 -1.52 -1.28 -17.98
N THR A 306 -2.79 -1.57 -17.69
CA THR A 306 -3.21 -2.73 -16.92
C THR A 306 -4.45 -3.33 -17.57
N TRP A 307 -4.51 -4.65 -17.64
CA TRP A 307 -5.58 -5.43 -18.23
C TRP A 307 -6.10 -6.46 -17.23
N ILE A 308 -7.40 -6.76 -17.33
CA ILE A 308 -8.03 -7.85 -16.58
C ILE A 308 -7.72 -9.16 -17.31
N LEU A 309 -7.21 -10.17 -16.63
CA LEU A 309 -7.10 -11.53 -17.20
C LEU A 309 -8.48 -12.19 -17.23
N ASP A 310 -9.32 -11.72 -18.14
CA ASP A 310 -10.68 -12.18 -18.39
C ASP A 310 -10.65 -13.36 -19.38
N SER A 311 -11.15 -14.53 -18.97
CA SER A 311 -11.15 -15.76 -19.79
C SER A 311 -12.34 -15.88 -20.75
N ASN A 312 -13.25 -14.90 -20.79
CA ASN A 312 -14.34 -14.89 -21.75
C ASN A 312 -13.80 -14.81 -23.19
N PRO A 313 -14.35 -15.61 -24.13
CA PRO A 313 -13.90 -15.61 -25.51
C PRO A 313 -14.26 -14.28 -26.20
N LEU A 314 -13.29 -13.71 -26.92
CA LEU A 314 -13.53 -12.58 -27.81
C LEU A 314 -14.14 -13.06 -29.13
N PRO A 315 -15.03 -12.25 -29.77
CA PRO A 315 -15.49 -12.55 -31.13
C PRO A 315 -14.31 -12.47 -32.12
N PRO A 316 -14.44 -13.02 -33.35
CA PRO A 316 -13.33 -13.02 -34.34
C PRO A 316 -12.77 -11.64 -34.72
N TYR A 317 -13.51 -10.56 -34.47
CA TYR A 317 -13.12 -9.17 -34.70
C TYR A 317 -12.75 -8.42 -33.40
N GLY A 318 -12.80 -9.10 -32.25
CA GLY A 318 -12.47 -8.55 -30.94
C GLY A 318 -10.97 -8.49 -30.72
N VAL A 319 -10.53 -7.46 -30.02
CA VAL A 319 -9.13 -7.27 -29.58
C VAL A 319 -9.13 -6.87 -28.11
N ILE A 320 -8.06 -7.20 -27.39
CA ILE A 320 -7.78 -6.68 -26.05
C ILE A 320 -7.25 -5.25 -26.22
N PRO A 321 -8.02 -4.21 -25.84
CA PRO A 321 -7.68 -2.84 -26.19
C PRO A 321 -6.33 -2.41 -25.62
N GLY A 322 -5.50 -1.77 -26.44
CA GLY A 322 -4.18 -1.28 -26.05
C GLY A 322 -3.11 -2.34 -25.84
N LEU A 323 -3.46 -3.64 -25.79
CA LEU A 323 -2.49 -4.73 -25.68
C LEU A 323 -2.01 -5.13 -27.08
N GLN A 324 -0.71 -4.95 -27.33
CA GLN A 324 -0.08 -5.27 -28.61
C GLN A 324 1.13 -6.17 -28.42
N LEU A 325 1.30 -7.14 -29.31
CA LEU A 325 2.48 -7.99 -29.41
C LEU A 325 3.09 -7.80 -30.81
N ARG A 326 4.37 -7.43 -30.87
CA ARG A 326 5.09 -7.19 -32.15
C ARG A 326 4.36 -6.22 -33.09
N GLY A 327 3.66 -5.23 -32.53
CA GLY A 327 2.88 -4.23 -33.28
C GLY A 327 1.50 -4.69 -33.76
N ALA A 328 1.10 -5.93 -33.47
CA ALA A 328 -0.23 -6.45 -33.75
C ALA A 328 -1.11 -6.44 -32.49
N PRO A 329 -2.41 -6.13 -32.59
CA PRO A 329 -3.33 -6.20 -31.44
C PRO A 329 -3.55 -7.66 -31.03
N VAL A 330 -3.59 -7.92 -29.73
CA VAL A 330 -3.87 -9.26 -29.18
C VAL A 330 -5.36 -9.55 -29.25
N GLN A 331 -5.72 -10.71 -29.80
CA GLN A 331 -7.11 -11.19 -29.93
C GLN A 331 -7.42 -12.35 -28.97
N ASN A 332 -6.38 -12.99 -28.42
CA ASN A 332 -6.51 -14.09 -27.47
C ASN A 332 -5.30 -14.15 -26.52
N TRP A 333 -5.54 -14.44 -25.24
CA TRP A 333 -4.49 -14.68 -24.26
C TRP A 333 -3.53 -15.82 -24.62
N GLN A 334 -3.95 -16.78 -25.44
CA GLN A 334 -3.08 -17.84 -25.96
C GLN A 334 -1.86 -17.28 -26.73
N GLU A 335 -2.00 -16.12 -27.38
CA GLU A 335 -0.90 -15.46 -28.08
C GLU A 335 0.24 -15.03 -27.14
N MET A 336 -0.05 -14.94 -25.84
CA MET A 336 0.96 -14.58 -24.84
C MET A 336 1.73 -15.78 -24.26
N MET A 337 1.34 -17.02 -24.58
CA MET A 337 1.95 -18.21 -23.96
C MET A 337 3.42 -18.39 -24.36
N ASP A 338 3.74 -18.14 -25.63
CA ASP A 338 5.06 -18.43 -26.21
C ASP A 338 5.94 -17.17 -26.37
N LEU A 339 5.68 -16.14 -25.56
CA LEU A 339 6.49 -14.92 -25.55
C LEU A 339 7.92 -15.21 -25.09
N THR A 340 8.88 -14.68 -25.86
CA THR A 340 10.29 -14.68 -25.46
C THR A 340 10.48 -13.85 -24.19
N GLN A 341 11.58 -14.05 -23.48
CA GLN A 341 11.86 -13.31 -22.24
C GLN A 341 11.80 -11.79 -22.42
N LYS A 342 12.24 -11.25 -23.57
CA LYS A 342 12.23 -9.81 -23.86
C LYS A 342 10.83 -9.27 -24.19
N GLU A 343 9.90 -10.13 -24.59
CA GLU A 343 8.54 -9.73 -24.96
C GLU A 343 7.58 -9.73 -23.77
N ARG A 344 7.97 -10.38 -22.66
CA ARG A 344 7.19 -10.45 -21.41
C ARG A 344 7.68 -9.45 -20.36
N GLU A 345 7.91 -8.20 -20.76
CA GLU A 345 8.09 -7.06 -19.85
C GLU A 345 6.76 -6.63 -19.22
N MET A 346 6.13 -7.59 -18.53
CA MET A 346 4.81 -7.48 -17.92
C MET A 346 4.81 -8.18 -16.56
N VAL A 347 3.81 -7.87 -15.75
CA VAL A 347 3.62 -8.40 -14.40
C VAL A 347 2.22 -8.95 -14.28
N ILE A 348 2.09 -10.21 -13.85
CA ILE A 348 0.81 -10.80 -13.45
C ILE A 348 0.68 -10.67 -11.94
N LYS A 349 -0.49 -10.18 -11.48
CA LYS A 349 -0.81 -10.01 -10.05
C LYS A 349 -2.22 -10.53 -9.77
N PRO A 350 -2.44 -11.41 -8.79
CA PRO A 350 -3.77 -11.66 -8.25
C PRO A 350 -4.38 -10.35 -7.74
N SER A 351 -5.63 -10.10 -8.09
CA SER A 351 -6.35 -8.89 -7.68
C SER A 351 -7.21 -9.16 -6.46
N GLY A 352 -6.92 -8.45 -5.36
CA GLY A 352 -7.73 -8.40 -4.14
C GLY A 352 -8.11 -9.75 -3.55
N PHE A 353 -8.79 -9.70 -2.41
CA PHE A 353 -9.52 -10.82 -1.78
C PHE A 353 -8.84 -12.22 -1.85
N SER A 354 -7.51 -12.27 -1.72
CA SER A 354 -6.71 -13.50 -1.85
C SER A 354 -5.45 -13.42 -0.98
N PRO A 355 -5.04 -14.52 -0.32
CA PRO A 355 -3.80 -14.56 0.44
C PRO A 355 -2.54 -14.37 -0.43
N GLU A 356 -2.65 -14.59 -1.75
CA GLU A 356 -1.58 -14.34 -2.71
C GLU A 356 -1.49 -12.86 -3.14
N SER A 357 -2.53 -12.06 -2.86
CA SER A 357 -2.61 -10.65 -3.26
C SER A 357 -1.85 -9.69 -2.33
N TRP A 358 -1.33 -10.20 -1.21
CA TRP A 358 -0.57 -9.49 -0.18
C TRP A 358 0.92 -9.88 -0.20
N GLY A 359 1.79 -8.96 0.25
CA GLY A 359 3.21 -9.25 0.51
C GLY A 359 4.03 -9.72 -0.70
N SER A 360 3.68 -9.31 -1.92
CA SER A 360 4.33 -9.73 -3.18
C SER A 360 4.30 -11.24 -3.51
N ARG A 361 3.52 -12.05 -2.76
CA ARG A 361 3.49 -13.52 -2.86
C ARG A 361 3.02 -14.02 -4.22
N GLY A 362 1.96 -13.44 -4.78
CA GLY A 362 1.42 -13.80 -6.09
C GLY A 362 1.99 -13.02 -7.28
N VAL A 363 2.96 -12.13 -7.06
CA VAL A 363 3.47 -11.26 -8.13
C VAL A 363 4.45 -12.02 -9.01
N VAL A 364 4.15 -12.14 -10.30
CA VAL A 364 5.02 -12.78 -11.30
C VAL A 364 5.45 -11.76 -12.34
N VAL A 365 6.74 -11.48 -12.40
CA VAL A 365 7.34 -10.61 -13.43
C VAL A 365 7.77 -11.50 -14.59
N GLY A 366 7.14 -11.35 -15.75
CA GLY A 366 7.25 -12.30 -16.86
C GLY A 366 8.70 -12.53 -17.29
N HIS A 367 9.47 -11.47 -17.50
CA HIS A 367 10.86 -11.55 -17.95
C HIS A 367 11.84 -12.04 -16.86
N ASP A 368 11.35 -12.37 -15.66
CA ASP A 368 12.14 -12.89 -14.54
C ASP A 368 11.95 -14.39 -14.29
N VAL A 369 10.95 -14.98 -14.94
CA VAL A 369 10.64 -16.40 -14.79
C VAL A 369 10.88 -17.16 -16.10
N SER A 370 10.91 -18.49 -16.05
CA SER A 370 10.99 -19.32 -17.26
C SER A 370 9.72 -19.18 -18.10
N GLY A 371 9.78 -19.62 -19.37
CA GLY A 371 8.58 -19.68 -20.22
C GLY A 371 7.49 -20.57 -19.60
N GLU A 372 7.88 -21.70 -19.00
CA GLU A 372 6.98 -22.63 -18.33
C GLU A 372 6.23 -21.97 -17.15
N ILE A 373 6.96 -21.27 -16.26
CA ILE A 373 6.33 -20.57 -15.12
C ILE A 373 5.40 -19.46 -15.61
N TRP A 374 5.79 -18.74 -16.68
CA TRP A 374 4.93 -17.72 -17.29
C TRP A 374 3.61 -18.31 -17.82
N GLN A 375 3.68 -19.40 -18.58
CA GLN A 375 2.51 -20.10 -19.12
C GLN A 375 1.61 -20.65 -18.01
N GLU A 376 2.21 -21.27 -16.99
CA GLU A 376 1.49 -21.78 -15.83
C GLU A 376 0.77 -20.64 -15.10
N THR A 377 1.45 -19.51 -14.88
CA THR A 377 0.88 -18.34 -14.22
C THR A 377 -0.31 -17.77 -15.00
N LEU A 378 -0.15 -17.59 -16.32
CA LEU A 378 -1.22 -17.07 -17.17
C LEU A 378 -2.42 -18.02 -17.21
N THR A 379 -2.16 -19.33 -17.35
CA THR A 379 -3.20 -20.37 -17.35
C THR A 379 -3.98 -20.36 -16.03
N LYS A 380 -3.28 -20.36 -14.89
CA LYS A 380 -3.91 -20.27 -13.57
C LYS A 380 -4.72 -18.98 -13.40
N GLY A 381 -4.17 -17.85 -13.84
CA GLY A 381 -4.85 -16.55 -13.78
C GLY A 381 -6.18 -16.55 -14.53
N LEU A 382 -6.21 -17.14 -15.74
CA LEU A 382 -7.41 -17.25 -16.57
C LEU A 382 -8.42 -18.27 -16.03
N GLN A 383 -7.95 -19.39 -15.46
CA GLN A 383 -8.82 -20.41 -14.86
C GLN A 383 -9.54 -19.94 -13.60
N ARG A 384 -8.93 -19.00 -12.87
CA ARG A 384 -9.48 -18.43 -11.63
C ARG A 384 -10.52 -17.32 -11.87
N PHE A 385 -10.64 -16.81 -13.10
CA PHE A 385 -11.64 -15.82 -13.43
C PHE A 385 -13.06 -16.44 -13.44
N PRO A 386 -14.09 -15.77 -12.89
CA PRO A 386 -14.05 -14.43 -12.29
C PRO A 386 -13.74 -14.39 -10.78
N ASP A 387 -13.84 -15.52 -10.08
CA ASP A 387 -13.85 -15.55 -8.60
C ASP A 387 -12.54 -15.11 -7.93
N GLN A 388 -11.39 -15.30 -8.58
CA GLN A 388 -10.08 -14.83 -8.12
C GLN A 388 -9.31 -14.23 -9.30
N THR A 389 -9.84 -13.11 -9.80
CA THR A 389 -9.32 -12.46 -11.00
C THR A 389 -7.88 -11.98 -10.81
N SER A 390 -7.05 -12.15 -11.84
CA SER A 390 -5.70 -11.57 -11.91
C SER A 390 -5.67 -10.40 -12.89
N ILE A 391 -4.73 -9.48 -12.70
CA ILE A 391 -4.40 -8.45 -13.67
C ILE A 391 -3.08 -8.78 -14.37
N LEU A 392 -2.98 -8.34 -15.63
CA LEU A 392 -1.73 -8.18 -16.35
C LEU A 392 -1.38 -6.70 -16.37
N GLN A 393 -0.17 -6.34 -16.00
CA GLN A 393 0.27 -4.95 -15.95
C GLN A 393 1.58 -4.78 -16.69
N LYS A 394 1.75 -3.69 -17.44
CA LYS A 394 3.02 -3.36 -18.07
C LYS A 394 4.10 -3.13 -17.01
N PHE A 395 5.29 -3.70 -17.23
CA PHE A 395 6.42 -3.50 -16.32
C PHE A 395 7.14 -2.17 -16.63
N TYR A 396 7.37 -1.37 -15.60
CA TYR A 396 8.20 -0.17 -15.69
C TYR A 396 9.52 -0.39 -14.98
N LYS A 397 10.62 -0.17 -15.70
CA LYS A 397 11.97 -0.38 -15.19
C LYS A 397 12.41 0.82 -14.34
N GLY A 398 12.73 0.56 -13.08
CA GLY A 398 13.28 1.59 -12.21
C GLY A 398 14.67 2.07 -12.65
N LYS A 399 14.92 3.37 -12.53
CA LYS A 399 16.22 4.00 -12.78
C LYS A 399 17.27 3.49 -11.79
N ARG A 400 18.53 3.52 -12.22
CA ARG A 400 19.65 3.11 -11.36
C ARG A 400 20.16 4.29 -10.57
N VAL A 401 20.26 4.14 -9.25
CA VAL A 401 20.86 5.14 -8.37
C VAL A 401 21.93 4.50 -7.49
N PRO A 402 23.08 5.17 -7.28
CA PRO A 402 24.05 4.73 -6.28
C PRO A 402 23.48 4.95 -4.87
N ILE A 403 23.77 4.03 -3.95
CA ILE A 403 23.51 4.20 -2.52
C ILE A 403 24.66 3.61 -1.72
N SER A 404 25.07 4.33 -0.67
CA SER A 404 26.09 3.87 0.26
C SER A 404 25.45 3.23 1.50
N TYR A 405 26.04 2.16 2.01
CA TYR A 405 25.58 1.46 3.21
C TYR A 405 26.77 0.90 4.01
N LEU A 406 26.56 0.65 5.30
CA LEU A 406 27.53 -0.03 6.14
C LEU A 406 27.49 -1.54 5.85
N ASP A 407 28.54 -2.08 5.25
CA ASP A 407 28.69 -3.53 5.08
C ASP A 407 29.06 -4.18 6.42
N ARG A 408 28.24 -5.14 6.83
CA ARG A 408 28.37 -5.78 8.15
C ARG A 408 29.59 -6.68 8.26
N ASN A 409 30.11 -7.19 7.14
CA ASN A 409 31.24 -8.13 7.15
C ASN A 409 32.56 -7.39 7.28
N SER A 410 32.73 -6.31 6.52
CA SER A 410 33.93 -5.49 6.52
C SER A 410 33.92 -4.39 7.59
N GLY A 411 32.73 -3.98 8.06
CA GLY A 411 32.57 -2.81 8.93
C GLY A 411 32.93 -1.50 8.24
N GLN A 412 32.85 -1.45 6.91
CA GLN A 412 33.20 -0.30 6.08
C GLN A 412 31.99 0.17 5.27
N MET A 413 32.03 1.42 4.82
CA MET A 413 31.05 1.93 3.87
C MET A 413 31.29 1.33 2.48
N GLU A 414 30.26 0.69 1.93
CA GLU A 414 30.22 0.21 0.54
C GLU A 414 29.19 1.00 -0.27
N THR A 415 29.32 0.98 -1.60
CA THR A 415 28.36 1.60 -2.52
C THR A 415 27.89 0.61 -3.56
N ILE A 416 26.57 0.56 -3.78
CA ILE A 416 25.95 -0.30 -4.79
C ILE A 416 25.05 0.50 -5.73
N GLN A 417 24.88 -0.02 -6.94
CA GLN A 417 23.82 0.42 -7.83
C GLN A 417 22.50 -0.22 -7.41
N SER A 418 21.47 0.59 -7.24
CA SER A 418 20.17 0.19 -6.73
C SER A 418 19.03 0.72 -7.59
N ARG A 419 17.82 0.21 -7.36
CA ARG A 419 16.56 0.78 -7.87
C ARG A 419 15.69 1.17 -6.69
N VAL A 420 14.93 2.26 -6.84
CA VAL A 420 14.16 2.86 -5.75
C VAL A 420 12.68 2.65 -5.94
N ARG A 421 12.02 2.22 -4.85
CA ARG A 421 10.59 2.36 -4.63
C ARG A 421 10.38 3.38 -3.53
N LEU A 422 9.58 4.40 -3.81
CA LEU A 422 9.14 5.41 -2.87
C LEU A 422 7.73 5.08 -2.38
N THR A 423 7.53 5.19 -1.08
CA THR A 423 6.28 4.89 -0.41
C THR A 423 5.83 6.10 0.39
N PRO A 424 5.17 7.10 -0.23
CA PRO A 424 4.62 8.24 0.49
C PRO A 424 3.38 7.82 1.31
N TYR A 425 3.27 8.35 2.52
CA TYR A 425 2.13 8.12 3.41
C TYR A 425 1.28 9.38 3.47
N TYR A 426 0.08 9.31 2.88
CA TYR A 426 -0.91 10.37 2.95
C TYR A 426 -1.96 10.04 4.00
N PHE A 427 -2.11 10.91 4.99
CA PHE A 427 -3.19 10.82 5.97
C PHE A 427 -4.35 11.71 5.54
N VAL A 428 -5.57 11.23 5.71
CA VAL A 428 -6.79 11.94 5.33
C VAL A 428 -7.49 12.45 6.58
N SER A 429 -7.58 13.77 6.71
CA SER A 429 -8.36 14.45 7.75
C SER A 429 -9.23 15.52 7.07
N GLU A 430 -10.50 15.62 7.47
CA GLU A 430 -11.44 16.61 6.91
C GLU A 430 -11.54 16.62 5.36
N ASN A 431 -11.37 15.46 4.72
CA ASN A 431 -11.28 15.28 3.26
C ASN A 431 -10.08 15.96 2.57
N THR A 432 -9.03 16.27 3.33
CA THR A 432 -7.75 16.79 2.83
C THR A 432 -6.66 15.75 3.08
N THR A 433 -5.67 15.67 2.18
CA THR A 433 -4.53 14.77 2.32
C THR A 433 -3.31 15.50 2.87
N HIS A 434 -2.63 14.88 3.83
CA HIS A 434 -1.37 15.37 4.40
C HIS A 434 -0.26 14.37 4.12
N LEU A 435 0.78 14.80 3.39
CA LEU A 435 1.99 14.00 3.15
C LEU A 435 2.82 13.96 4.44
N ALA A 436 2.73 12.86 5.17
CA ALA A 436 3.31 12.76 6.51
C ALA A 436 4.73 12.16 6.54
N GLY A 437 5.17 11.56 5.43
CA GLY A 437 6.48 10.92 5.31
C GLY A 437 6.60 10.12 4.03
N ILE A 438 7.83 9.86 3.57
CA ILE A 438 8.11 8.97 2.45
C ILE A 438 9.22 8.00 2.83
N LEU A 439 8.94 6.70 2.69
CA LEU A 439 9.96 5.66 2.80
C LEU A 439 10.60 5.40 1.44
N ALA A 440 11.92 5.44 1.37
CA ALA A 440 12.65 4.92 0.22
C ALA A 440 13.14 3.50 0.51
N THR A 441 12.75 2.56 -0.35
CA THR A 441 13.31 1.20 -0.37
C THR A 441 14.22 1.07 -1.59
N LEU A 442 15.51 0.87 -1.36
CA LEU A 442 16.53 0.73 -2.41
C LEU A 442 17.03 -0.71 -2.43
N CYS A 443 16.71 -1.46 -3.49
CA CYS A 443 17.21 -2.83 -3.66
C CYS A 443 18.36 -2.86 -4.67
N PRO A 444 19.35 -3.76 -4.51
CA PRO A 444 20.42 -3.95 -5.48
C PRO A 444 19.89 -4.10 -6.91
N GLN A 445 20.57 -3.54 -7.91
CA GLN A 445 20.06 -3.47 -9.30
C GLN A 445 19.76 -4.83 -9.97
N ASN A 446 20.33 -5.92 -9.45
CA ASN A 446 20.07 -7.29 -9.87
C ASN A 446 18.75 -7.83 -9.30
N LYS A 447 18.22 -7.22 -8.24
CA LYS A 447 16.86 -7.43 -7.75
C LYS A 447 15.90 -6.60 -8.58
N LYS A 448 14.78 -7.22 -8.94
CA LYS A 448 13.76 -6.61 -9.80
C LYS A 448 12.43 -6.39 -9.09
N LYS A 449 12.11 -7.18 -8.06
CA LYS A 449 11.09 -6.83 -7.03
C LYS A 449 11.75 -5.95 -5.97
N ILE A 450 11.19 -4.76 -5.75
CA ILE A 450 11.72 -3.80 -4.77
C ILE A 450 10.81 -3.82 -3.55
N HIS A 451 11.28 -4.43 -2.47
CA HIS A 451 10.57 -4.59 -1.21
C HIS A 451 11.57 -4.65 -0.04
N GLY A 452 11.10 -4.57 1.20
CA GLY A 452 11.96 -4.68 2.38
C GLY A 452 12.56 -6.09 2.45
N MET A 453 13.88 -6.18 2.45
CA MET A 453 14.64 -7.43 2.51
C MET A 453 16.07 -7.16 3.02
N ALA A 454 16.78 -8.20 3.44
CA ALA A 454 18.10 -8.10 4.08
C ALA A 454 19.15 -7.32 3.28
N ASP A 455 19.10 -7.40 1.95
CA ASP A 455 20.03 -6.70 1.06
C ASP A 455 19.52 -5.34 0.56
N ALA A 456 18.33 -4.91 0.96
CA ALA A 456 17.80 -3.58 0.69
C ALA A 456 18.39 -2.54 1.64
N VAL A 457 18.33 -1.27 1.24
CA VAL A 457 18.50 -0.10 2.11
C VAL A 457 17.14 0.56 2.30
N MET A 458 16.75 0.82 3.54
CA MET A 458 15.47 1.47 3.88
C MET A 458 15.76 2.74 4.69
N VAL A 459 15.38 3.88 4.13
CA VAL A 459 15.70 5.22 4.67
C VAL A 459 14.51 6.17 4.46
N PRO A 460 14.34 7.20 5.31
CA PRO A 460 13.35 8.23 5.04
C PRO A 460 13.81 9.10 3.87
N CYS A 461 12.89 9.84 3.26
CA CYS A 461 13.24 10.85 2.26
C CYS A 461 13.43 12.23 2.89
N ALA A 462 14.37 12.99 2.33
CA ALA A 462 14.65 14.37 2.73
C ALA A 462 14.90 15.25 1.51
N THR A 463 14.86 16.56 1.70
CA THR A 463 15.50 17.51 0.80
C THR A 463 16.75 18.07 1.47
N ARG A 464 17.69 18.56 0.65
CA ARG A 464 18.83 19.38 1.10
C ARG A 464 18.81 20.68 0.29
N ASP A 465 19.18 21.77 0.95
CA ASP A 465 19.27 23.10 0.32
C ASP A 465 20.47 23.21 -0.63
#